data_AF-A0A7S0M496-F1
#
_entry.id   AF-A0A7S0M496-F1
#
_cell.length_a   1.000
_cell.length_b   1.000
_cell.length_c   1.000
_cell.angle_alpha   90.00
_cell.angle_beta   90.00
_cell.angle_gamma   90.00
#
_symmetry.space_group_name_H-M   'P 1'
#
loop_
_entity.id
_entity.type
_entity.pdbx_description
1 polymer ?
#
loop_
_entity_poly.entity_id
_entity_poly.type
_entity_poly.pdbx_seq_one_letter_code
_entity_poly.pdbx_strand_id
1 'polypeptide(L)'
;MHTMKLVGDMENLEYLESFMNHQGLSNFHGYGALRTDSATYITTLKKELPVTIVKRKKFYRGGSRNNPYVTDNEFTYTSTVQPRVLADNIIAMREVLAKEWVADLAFIESENSELLRHHTDLVRQGEDRSHHFLQPQHEDADDHSPLRLASYDLLEKLVTEAAVRRVADDLSRGSAADRLAGRWLHEQFHGEAGAGFRGDHGAEVGRTFMRHLLAAVPVIVTATAGAGAGAATLVDPHDVAQRIMAERQRAAERWAAGLTDTPQIHVAWAVALLRACLAHPAAARSGSGPAEHQHGGDAGR
;
A
#
# COMPACT_ATOMS: atom_id res chain seq x y z
N MET A 1 -6.70 -7.10 12.50
CA MET A 1 -6.36 -5.95 11.64
C MET A 1 -6.98 -4.70 12.24
N HIS A 2 -6.15 -3.80 12.77
CA HIS A 2 -6.61 -2.49 13.23
C HIS A 2 -6.70 -1.55 12.03
N THR A 3 -7.88 -1.38 11.43
CA THR A 3 -8.11 -0.31 10.46
C THR A 3 -8.21 1.03 11.20
N MET A 4 -7.88 2.16 10.56
CA MET A 4 -8.02 3.49 11.20
C MET A 4 -9.44 3.77 11.74
N LYS A 5 -10.46 3.05 11.24
CA LYS A 5 -11.82 3.01 11.81
C LYS A 5 -11.85 2.66 13.29
N LEU A 6 -10.86 1.95 13.81
CA LEU A 6 -10.76 1.53 15.21
C LEU A 6 -9.94 2.50 16.07
N VAL A 7 -9.13 3.39 15.47
CA VAL A 7 -8.28 4.36 16.20
C VAL A 7 -9.08 5.61 16.60
N GLY A 8 -10.26 5.81 16.01
CA GLY A 8 -11.27 6.76 16.51
C GLY A 8 -11.16 8.19 15.94
N ASP A 9 -10.16 8.49 15.12
CA ASP A 9 -10.00 9.79 14.46
C ASP A 9 -10.55 9.76 13.02
N MET A 10 -11.86 9.51 12.93
CA MET A 10 -12.55 9.36 11.64
C MET A 10 -12.63 10.68 10.87
N GLU A 11 -12.72 11.81 11.57
CA GLU A 11 -12.83 13.14 10.98
C GLU A 11 -11.58 13.51 10.17
N ASN A 12 -10.40 13.29 10.74
CA ASN A 12 -9.15 13.58 10.05
C ASN A 12 -8.95 12.63 8.85
N LEU A 13 -9.32 11.35 8.98
CA LEU A 13 -9.24 10.39 7.89
C LEU A 13 -10.19 10.72 6.73
N GLU A 14 -11.46 11.00 7.03
CA GLU A 14 -12.45 11.40 6.03
C GLU A 14 -12.02 12.69 5.30
N TYR A 15 -11.44 13.63 6.03
CA TYR A 15 -10.85 14.83 5.44
C TYR A 15 -9.68 14.49 4.51
N LEU A 16 -8.74 13.64 4.94
CA LEU A 16 -7.60 13.25 4.12
C LEU A 16 -8.01 12.50 2.84
N GLU A 17 -9.07 11.70 2.90
CA GLU A 17 -9.67 11.07 1.72
C GLU A 17 -10.28 12.11 0.79
N SER A 18 -11.17 12.97 1.28
CA SER A 18 -11.83 13.96 0.40
C SER A 18 -10.88 15.02 -0.15
N PHE A 19 -9.80 15.32 0.58
CA PHE A 19 -8.78 16.28 0.17
C PHE A 19 -8.16 15.87 -1.17
N MET A 20 -8.19 16.78 -2.15
CA MET A 20 -7.71 16.55 -3.52
C MET A 20 -8.35 15.33 -4.24
N ASN A 21 -9.56 14.93 -3.83
CA ASN A 21 -10.30 13.82 -4.42
C ASN A 21 -9.53 12.49 -4.39
N HIS A 22 -8.80 12.22 -3.31
CA HIS A 22 -8.21 10.92 -3.06
C HIS A 22 -9.28 9.93 -2.60
N GLN A 23 -9.03 8.63 -2.79
CA GLN A 23 -9.95 7.59 -2.35
C GLN A 23 -9.15 6.35 -1.98
N GLY A 24 -9.59 5.66 -0.92
CA GLY A 24 -8.99 4.40 -0.49
C GLY A 24 -7.81 4.54 0.47
N LEU A 25 -7.60 5.70 1.10
CA LEU A 25 -6.61 5.85 2.18
C LEU A 25 -7.03 5.04 3.43
N SER A 26 -8.34 4.84 3.61
CA SER A 26 -8.91 4.01 4.69
C SER A 26 -8.84 2.51 4.42
N ASN A 27 -8.54 2.09 3.18
CA ASN A 27 -8.43 0.69 2.83
C ASN A 27 -7.15 0.10 3.42
N PHE A 28 -7.22 -1.13 3.91
CA PHE A 28 -6.02 -1.84 4.32
C PHE A 28 -5.13 -2.05 3.08
N HIS A 29 -3.86 -1.68 3.20
CA HIS A 29 -2.90 -1.72 2.09
C HIS A 29 -3.35 -0.98 0.82
N GLY A 30 -4.13 0.09 0.95
CA GLY A 30 -4.60 0.94 -0.15
C GLY A 30 -3.49 1.77 -0.82
N TYR A 31 -2.41 1.13 -1.29
CA TYR A 31 -1.35 1.82 -2.02
C TYR A 31 -1.87 2.26 -3.40
N GLY A 32 -1.53 3.48 -3.80
CA GLY A 32 -2.11 4.12 -4.99
C GLY A 32 -3.37 4.94 -4.74
N ALA A 33 -3.81 5.09 -3.48
CA ALA A 33 -4.88 6.02 -3.12
C ALA A 33 -4.54 7.49 -3.43
N LEU A 34 -3.26 7.85 -3.36
CA LEU A 34 -2.77 9.16 -3.78
C LEU A 34 -2.77 9.29 -5.30
N ARG A 35 -3.47 10.31 -5.79
CA ARG A 35 -3.61 10.68 -7.22
C ARG A 35 -2.60 11.72 -7.68
N THR A 36 -1.82 12.26 -6.74
CA THR A 36 -0.76 13.23 -6.97
C THR A 36 0.50 12.76 -6.26
N ASP A 37 1.64 13.36 -6.59
CA ASP A 37 2.88 13.06 -5.91
C ASP A 37 2.83 13.52 -4.45
N SER A 38 3.59 12.84 -3.58
CA SER A 38 3.59 13.11 -2.14
C SER A 38 4.04 14.53 -1.79
N ALA A 39 4.94 15.14 -2.56
CA ALA A 39 5.42 16.49 -2.31
C ALA A 39 4.31 17.52 -2.57
N THR A 40 3.60 17.39 -3.68
CA THR A 40 2.43 18.22 -4.00
C THR A 40 1.33 18.04 -2.96
N TYR A 41 1.02 16.80 -2.58
CA TYR A 41 0.02 16.50 -1.56
C TYR A 41 0.32 17.20 -0.23
N ILE A 42 1.52 16.98 0.32
CA ILE A 42 1.93 17.51 1.62
C ILE A 42 2.07 19.03 1.60
N THR A 43 2.68 19.60 0.55
CA THR A 43 2.84 21.06 0.49
C THR A 43 1.52 21.79 0.28
N THR A 44 0.53 21.18 -0.40
CA THR A 44 -0.83 21.73 -0.50
C THR A 44 -1.55 21.62 0.83
N LEU A 45 -1.49 20.46 1.49
CA LEU A 45 -2.09 20.23 2.82
C LEU A 45 -1.54 21.21 3.88
N LYS A 46 -0.25 21.57 3.80
CA LYS A 46 0.37 22.59 4.68
C LYS A 46 -0.10 24.02 4.45
N LYS A 47 -0.66 24.33 3.27
CA LYS A 47 -1.19 25.67 2.97
C LYS A 47 -2.60 25.85 3.49
N GLU A 48 -3.36 24.76 3.57
CA GLU A 48 -4.76 24.77 4.02
C GLU A 48 -4.94 25.37 5.41
N LEU A 49 -6.10 25.99 5.60
CA LEU A 49 -6.54 26.56 6.86
C LEU A 49 -7.29 25.51 7.70
N PRO A 50 -7.43 25.70 9.02
CA PRO A 50 -8.30 24.85 9.83
C PRO A 50 -9.73 24.83 9.29
N VAL A 51 -10.33 23.65 9.23
CA VAL A 51 -11.69 23.41 8.70
C VAL A 51 -12.57 22.87 9.83
N THR A 52 -13.71 23.52 10.08
CA THR A 52 -14.71 23.00 11.04
C THR A 52 -15.73 22.16 10.28
N ILE A 53 -15.82 20.89 10.66
CA ILE A 53 -16.77 19.91 10.14
C ILE A 53 -17.91 19.78 11.14
N VAL A 54 -19.14 19.96 10.67
CA VAL A 54 -20.36 19.79 11.45
C VAL A 54 -21.01 18.47 11.08
N LYS A 55 -21.03 17.51 11.99
CA LYS A 55 -21.64 16.19 11.75
C LYS A 55 -22.92 16.03 12.55
N ARG A 56 -23.95 15.46 11.92
CA ARG A 56 -25.19 15.05 12.56
C ARG A 56 -25.20 13.55 12.72
N LYS A 57 -25.33 13.06 13.95
CA LYS A 57 -25.41 11.63 14.23
C LYS A 57 -26.76 11.32 14.88
N LYS A 58 -27.48 10.40 14.25
CA LYS A 58 -28.65 9.77 14.85
C LYS A 58 -28.18 8.80 15.92
N PHE A 59 -28.78 8.86 17.10
CA PHE A 59 -28.53 7.90 18.16
C PHE A 59 -29.83 7.44 18.77
N TYR A 60 -29.82 6.19 19.22
CA TYR A 60 -30.99 5.52 19.73
C TYR A 60 -30.88 5.41 21.25
N ARG A 61 -31.79 6.06 21.99
CA ARG A 61 -31.87 5.98 23.45
C ARG A 61 -32.96 4.98 23.87
N GLY A 62 -32.60 3.69 23.84
CA GLY A 62 -33.39 2.60 24.41
C GLY A 62 -34.61 2.15 23.57
N GLY A 63 -34.95 0.87 23.69
CA GLY A 63 -36.02 0.21 22.92
C GLY A 63 -35.52 -0.82 21.90
N SER A 64 -36.45 -1.52 21.24
CA SER A 64 -36.15 -2.37 20.07
C SER A 64 -36.03 -1.50 18.82
N ARG A 65 -35.05 -1.77 17.94
CA ARG A 65 -34.72 -1.00 16.71
C ARG A 65 -35.94 -0.68 15.81
N ASN A 66 -37.04 -1.42 15.94
CA ASN A 66 -38.28 -1.25 15.18
C ASN A 66 -39.45 -0.66 15.99
N ASN A 67 -39.19 0.01 17.11
CA ASN A 67 -40.26 0.62 17.90
C ASN A 67 -40.74 1.93 17.24
N PRO A 68 -41.98 1.99 16.70
CA PRO A 68 -42.51 3.17 16.03
C PRO A 68 -42.72 4.37 16.97
N TYR A 69 -42.67 4.15 18.29
CA TYR A 69 -42.85 5.21 19.29
C TYR A 69 -41.53 5.84 19.76
N VAL A 70 -40.37 5.34 19.32
CA VAL A 70 -39.08 5.96 19.65
C VAL A 70 -38.75 6.99 18.59
N THR A 71 -38.68 8.26 18.99
CA THR A 71 -38.26 9.35 18.12
C THR A 71 -36.76 9.28 17.87
N ASP A 72 -36.36 9.39 16.60
CA ASP A 72 -34.95 9.56 16.22
C ASP A 72 -34.41 10.82 16.91
N ASN A 73 -33.46 10.63 17.83
CA ASN A 73 -32.73 11.75 18.40
C ASN A 73 -31.51 12.01 17.52
N GLU A 74 -31.37 13.26 17.07
CA GLU A 74 -30.19 13.73 16.36
C GLU A 74 -29.38 14.59 17.31
N PHE A 75 -28.07 14.35 17.40
CA PHE A 75 -27.16 15.33 17.97
C PHE A 75 -26.20 15.81 16.89
N THR A 76 -25.91 17.11 16.94
CA THR A 76 -24.90 17.73 16.10
C THR A 76 -23.64 17.91 16.93
N TYR A 77 -22.49 17.52 16.40
CA TYR A 77 -21.20 17.85 16.99
C TYR A 77 -20.31 18.51 15.95
N THR A 78 -19.45 19.40 16.43
CA THR A 78 -18.46 20.10 15.61
C THR A 78 -17.09 19.50 15.90
N SER A 79 -16.31 19.28 14.84
CA SER A 79 -14.90 18.90 14.93
C SER A 79 -14.08 19.85 14.08
N THR A 80 -12.92 20.26 14.55
CA THR A 80 -12.01 21.13 13.78
C THR A 80 -10.81 20.32 13.34
N VAL A 81 -10.70 20.13 12.03
CA VAL A 81 -9.53 19.52 11.40
C VAL A 81 -8.47 20.59 11.20
N GLN A 82 -7.21 20.24 11.51
CA GLN A 82 -6.05 21.11 11.31
C GLN A 82 -5.11 20.48 10.26
N PRO A 83 -5.31 20.78 8.95
CA PRO A 83 -4.57 20.14 7.87
C PRO A 83 -3.05 20.24 8.01
N ARG A 84 -2.55 21.36 8.52
CA ARG A 84 -1.11 21.58 8.76
C ARG A 84 -0.53 20.58 9.76
N VAL A 85 -1.25 20.36 10.86
CA VAL A 85 -0.85 19.39 11.88
C VAL A 85 -0.91 17.97 11.30
N LEU A 86 -1.91 17.65 10.48
CA LEU A 86 -1.96 16.37 9.77
C LEU A 86 -0.77 16.18 8.84
N ALA A 87 -0.39 17.20 8.07
CA ALA A 87 0.78 17.15 7.21
C ALA A 87 2.07 16.91 7.99
N ASP A 88 2.24 17.59 9.14
CA ASP A 88 3.39 17.41 10.03
C ASP A 88 3.43 16.01 10.63
N ASN A 89 2.27 15.47 11.07
CA ASN A 89 2.15 14.11 11.58
C ASN A 89 2.48 13.06 10.51
N ILE A 90 2.02 13.26 9.27
CA ILE A 90 2.34 12.36 8.14
C ILE A 90 3.84 12.38 7.84
N ILE A 91 4.48 13.56 7.83
CA ILE A 91 5.93 13.69 7.65
C ILE A 91 6.67 12.94 8.77
N ALA A 92 6.31 13.16 10.03
CA ALA A 92 6.94 12.51 11.17
C ALA A 92 6.79 10.98 11.11
N MET A 93 5.58 10.49 10.84
CA MET A 93 5.30 9.06 10.69
C MET A 93 6.10 8.46 9.52
N ARG A 94 6.25 9.19 8.42
CA ARG A 94 7.06 8.75 7.27
C ARG A 94 8.52 8.53 7.65
N GLU A 95 9.09 9.32 8.56
CA GLU A 95 10.47 9.11 9.04
C GLU A 95 10.60 7.86 9.91
N VAL A 96 9.62 7.61 10.78
CA VAL A 96 9.58 6.38 11.61
C VAL A 96 9.47 5.16 10.70
N LEU A 97 8.50 5.15 9.78
CA LEU A 97 8.30 4.06 8.83
C LEU A 97 9.50 3.86 7.91
N ALA A 98 10.16 4.93 7.45
CA ALA A 98 11.35 4.80 6.62
C ALA A 98 12.49 4.07 7.35
N LYS A 99 12.72 4.37 8.65
CA LYS A 99 13.73 3.67 9.45
C LYS A 99 13.38 2.20 9.64
N GLU A 100 12.13 1.91 9.98
CA GLU A 100 11.63 0.53 10.13
C GLU A 100 11.78 -0.24 8.82
N TRP A 101 11.36 0.34 7.71
CA TRP A 101 11.40 -0.30 6.39
C TRP A 101 12.81 -0.56 5.90
N VAL A 102 13.79 0.29 6.21
CA VAL A 102 15.19 0.00 5.88
C VAL A 102 15.66 -1.29 6.55
N ALA A 103 15.30 -1.51 7.82
CA ALA A 103 15.61 -2.76 8.51
C ALA A 103 14.77 -3.93 7.97
N ASP A 104 13.48 -3.70 7.73
CA ASP A 104 12.54 -4.75 7.30
C ASP A 104 12.84 -5.25 5.89
N LEU A 105 13.30 -4.38 4.99
CA LEU A 105 13.68 -4.78 3.62
C LEU A 105 14.84 -5.78 3.58
N ALA A 106 15.68 -5.82 4.60
CA ALA A 106 16.76 -6.82 4.70
C ALA A 106 16.22 -8.25 4.85
N PHE A 107 15.00 -8.43 5.36
CA PHE A 107 14.40 -9.76 5.53
C PHE A 107 13.93 -10.39 4.22
N ILE A 108 13.74 -9.61 3.13
CA ILE A 108 13.26 -10.12 1.85
C ILE A 108 14.15 -11.26 1.30
N GLU A 109 15.47 -11.17 1.49
CA GLU A 109 16.41 -12.23 1.10
C GLU A 109 16.19 -13.52 1.91
N SER A 110 16.01 -13.38 3.23
CA SER A 110 15.74 -14.51 4.11
C SER A 110 14.39 -15.16 3.82
N GLU A 111 13.35 -14.36 3.52
CA GLU A 111 12.05 -14.86 3.10
C GLU A 111 12.11 -15.63 1.77
N ASN A 112 12.87 -15.13 0.80
CA ASN A 112 13.09 -15.85 -0.46
C ASN A 112 13.73 -17.23 -0.20
N SER A 113 14.73 -17.27 0.68
CA SER A 113 15.42 -18.51 1.06
C SER A 113 14.47 -19.50 1.74
N GLU A 114 13.62 -19.02 2.64
CA GLU A 114 12.61 -19.85 3.30
C GLU A 114 11.52 -20.35 2.35
N LEU A 115 11.08 -19.53 1.39
CA LEU A 115 10.12 -19.98 0.37
C LEU A 115 10.68 -21.13 -0.47
N LEU A 116 11.95 -21.06 -0.85
CA LEU A 116 12.64 -22.14 -1.57
C LEU A 116 12.85 -23.37 -0.69
N ARG A 117 13.24 -23.19 0.58
CA ARG A 117 13.39 -24.28 1.56
C ARG A 117 12.06 -25.02 1.74
N HIS A 118 10.99 -24.28 2.03
CA HIS A 118 9.63 -24.80 2.18
C HIS A 118 9.19 -25.60 0.96
N HIS A 119 9.38 -25.06 -0.24
CA HIS A 119 9.06 -25.78 -1.48
C HIS A 119 9.88 -27.07 -1.61
N THR A 120 11.19 -27.02 -1.33
CA THR A 120 12.08 -28.18 -1.39
C THR A 120 11.67 -29.28 -0.40
N ASP A 121 11.29 -28.90 0.81
CA ASP A 121 10.85 -29.83 1.85
C ASP A 121 9.51 -30.49 1.46
N LEU A 122 8.55 -29.73 0.93
CA LEU A 122 7.30 -30.28 0.41
C LEU A 122 7.53 -31.30 -0.70
N VAL A 123 8.41 -31.00 -1.67
CA VAL A 123 8.72 -31.91 -2.78
C VAL A 123 9.42 -33.18 -2.30
N ARG A 124 10.32 -33.07 -1.31
CA ARG A 124 11.11 -34.21 -0.81
C ARG A 124 10.38 -35.09 0.19
N GLN A 125 9.63 -34.47 1.10
CA GLN A 125 9.08 -35.14 2.28
C GLN A 125 7.56 -35.30 2.22
N GLY A 126 6.88 -34.63 1.28
CA GLY A 126 5.42 -34.61 1.16
C GLY A 126 4.71 -33.77 2.22
N GLU A 127 5.42 -33.30 3.25
CA GLU A 127 4.93 -32.45 4.33
C GLU A 127 5.98 -31.40 4.70
N ASP A 128 5.55 -30.18 5.03
CA ASP A 128 6.42 -29.19 5.65
C ASP A 128 6.41 -29.42 7.17
N ARG A 129 7.55 -29.89 7.71
CA ARG A 129 7.71 -30.15 9.15
C ARG A 129 8.04 -28.90 9.96
N SER A 130 8.18 -27.75 9.32
CA SER A 130 8.88 -26.59 9.85
C SER A 130 8.24 -25.28 9.37
N HIS A 131 7.17 -24.89 10.04
CA HIS A 131 6.57 -23.57 9.90
C HIS A 131 7.39 -22.50 10.64
N HIS A 132 8.66 -22.34 10.28
CA HIS A 132 9.44 -21.18 10.71
C HIS A 132 9.09 -20.02 9.80
N PHE A 133 8.01 -19.32 10.13
CA PHE A 133 7.75 -18.03 9.52
C PHE A 133 8.80 -17.05 10.02
N LEU A 134 9.70 -16.62 9.13
CA LEU A 134 10.57 -15.47 9.33
C LEU A 134 9.72 -14.21 9.23
N GLN A 135 8.88 -13.98 10.24
CA GLN A 135 8.44 -12.63 10.51
C GLN A 135 9.59 -11.91 11.21
N PRO A 136 9.79 -10.60 10.97
CA PRO A 136 10.69 -9.80 11.79
C PRO A 136 10.36 -10.03 13.26
N GLN A 137 11.19 -10.82 13.95
CA GLN A 137 11.03 -11.08 15.38
C GLN A 137 11.66 -9.89 16.09
N HIS A 138 10.82 -9.06 16.67
CA HIS A 138 11.26 -7.89 17.40
C HIS A 138 11.49 -8.26 18.85
N GLU A 139 12.76 -8.35 19.23
CA GLU A 139 13.16 -8.62 20.62
C GLU A 139 12.84 -7.42 21.54
N ASP A 140 12.68 -6.21 20.98
CA ASP A 140 12.36 -4.98 21.72
C ASP A 140 11.07 -4.32 21.17
N ALA A 141 9.93 -4.60 21.80
CA ALA A 141 8.63 -4.08 21.37
C ALA A 141 8.47 -2.54 21.53
N ASP A 142 9.30 -1.90 22.36
CA ASP A 142 9.11 -0.50 22.76
C ASP A 142 9.55 0.52 21.71
N ASP A 143 10.38 0.13 20.73
CA ASP A 143 10.98 1.03 19.73
C ASP A 143 10.28 1.00 18.36
N HIS A 144 9.11 0.35 18.26
CA HIS A 144 8.47 0.08 16.97
C HIS A 144 7.05 0.62 16.88
N SER A 145 6.66 1.00 15.66
CA SER A 145 5.31 1.43 15.36
C SER A 145 4.33 0.26 15.60
N PRO A 146 3.13 0.54 16.13
CA PRO A 146 2.16 -0.51 16.49
C PRO A 146 1.64 -1.29 15.28
N LEU A 147 1.89 -0.81 14.06
CA LEU A 147 1.47 -1.44 12.80
C LEU A 147 2.65 -1.99 11.99
N ARG A 148 3.85 -2.15 12.59
CA ARG A 148 5.04 -2.57 11.85
C ARG A 148 4.85 -3.86 11.06
N LEU A 149 4.22 -4.90 11.64
CA LEU A 149 3.93 -6.14 10.92
C LEU A 149 3.01 -5.93 9.71
N ALA A 150 1.98 -5.10 9.84
CA ALA A 150 1.08 -4.79 8.72
C ALA A 150 1.78 -3.94 7.65
N SER A 151 2.68 -3.04 8.08
CA SER A 151 3.54 -2.27 7.18
C SER A 151 4.55 -3.16 6.44
N TYR A 152 5.09 -4.18 7.10
CA TYR A 152 5.98 -5.15 6.46
C TYR A 152 5.25 -6.02 5.44
N ASP A 153 4.04 -6.49 5.77
CA ASP A 153 3.19 -7.22 4.84
C ASP A 153 2.87 -6.37 3.58
N LEU A 154 2.62 -5.06 3.75
CA LEU A 154 2.49 -4.13 2.62
C LEU A 154 3.78 -4.04 1.81
N LEU A 155 4.93 -3.98 2.48
CA LEU A 155 6.24 -3.88 1.85
C LEU A 155 6.56 -5.12 1.03
N GLU A 156 6.29 -6.31 1.57
CA GLU A 156 6.43 -7.60 0.88
C GLU A 156 5.59 -7.63 -0.40
N LYS A 157 4.32 -7.21 -0.28
CA LYS A 157 3.38 -7.09 -1.39
C LYS A 157 3.89 -6.14 -2.48
N LEU A 158 4.35 -4.95 -2.10
CA LEU A 158 4.88 -3.93 -3.02
C LEU A 158 6.15 -4.38 -3.73
N VAL A 159 7.11 -4.94 -2.99
CA VAL A 159 8.37 -5.46 -3.53
C VAL A 159 8.09 -6.59 -4.53
N THR A 160 7.17 -7.49 -4.19
CA THR A 160 6.77 -8.59 -5.07
C THR A 160 6.12 -8.08 -6.35
N GLU A 161 5.17 -7.15 -6.27
CA GLU A 161 4.57 -6.55 -7.47
C GLU A 161 5.62 -5.86 -8.36
N ALA A 162 6.51 -5.06 -7.76
CA ALA A 162 7.55 -4.37 -8.51
C ALA A 162 8.49 -5.35 -9.23
N ALA A 163 8.87 -6.44 -8.54
CA ALA A 163 9.71 -7.49 -9.10
C ALA A 163 9.01 -8.22 -10.25
N VAL A 164 7.74 -8.59 -10.10
CA VAL A 164 6.96 -9.25 -11.17
C VAL A 164 6.88 -8.39 -12.41
N ARG A 165 6.54 -7.10 -12.26
CA ARG A 165 6.47 -6.16 -13.39
C ARG A 165 7.81 -6.07 -14.10
N ARG A 166 8.91 -5.95 -13.35
CA ARG A 166 10.25 -5.84 -13.93
C ARG A 166 10.67 -7.12 -14.67
N VAL A 167 10.41 -8.30 -14.10
CA VAL A 167 10.68 -9.59 -14.75
C VAL A 167 9.83 -9.76 -16.01
N ALA A 168 8.55 -9.39 -15.97
CA ALA A 168 7.68 -9.42 -17.14
C ALA A 168 8.19 -8.48 -18.26
N ASP A 169 8.63 -7.28 -17.91
CA ASP A 169 9.23 -6.32 -18.85
C ASP A 169 10.54 -6.85 -19.45
N ASP A 170 11.40 -7.47 -18.65
CA ASP A 170 12.66 -8.07 -19.12
C ASP A 170 12.41 -9.25 -20.06
N LEU A 171 11.47 -10.14 -19.71
CA LEU A 171 11.02 -11.24 -20.57
C LEU A 171 10.41 -10.75 -21.89
N SER A 172 9.65 -9.64 -21.85
CA SER A 172 9.04 -9.03 -23.05
C SER A 172 10.08 -8.52 -24.07
N ARG A 173 11.29 -8.19 -23.61
CA ARG A 173 12.40 -7.69 -24.43
C ARG A 173 13.37 -8.79 -24.85
N GLY A 174 13.21 -10.01 -24.34
CA GLY A 174 14.07 -11.15 -24.60
C GLY A 174 13.77 -11.90 -25.90
N SER A 175 14.14 -13.18 -25.91
CA SER A 175 13.92 -14.10 -27.03
C SER A 175 12.43 -14.36 -27.29
N ALA A 176 12.08 -15.06 -28.39
CA ALA A 176 10.69 -15.45 -28.64
C ALA A 176 10.09 -16.33 -27.52
N ALA A 177 10.92 -17.20 -26.92
CA ALA A 177 10.56 -18.02 -25.77
C ALA A 177 10.34 -17.15 -24.52
N ASP A 178 11.24 -16.20 -24.25
CA ASP A 178 11.09 -15.29 -23.11
C ASP A 178 9.81 -14.47 -23.24
N ARG A 179 9.48 -13.96 -24.44
CA ARG A 179 8.24 -13.20 -24.65
C ARG A 179 6.98 -14.03 -24.39
N LEU A 180 7.00 -15.32 -24.70
CA LEU A 180 5.92 -16.25 -24.35
C LEU A 180 5.82 -16.44 -22.83
N ALA A 181 6.95 -16.64 -22.15
CA ALA A 181 6.99 -16.72 -20.68
C ALA A 181 6.53 -15.42 -20.00
N GLY A 182 6.90 -14.26 -20.55
CA GLY A 182 6.47 -12.95 -20.06
C GLY A 182 4.96 -12.75 -20.19
N ARG A 183 4.34 -13.21 -21.29
CA ARG A 183 2.87 -13.20 -21.43
C ARG A 183 2.20 -14.13 -20.43
N TRP A 184 2.72 -15.34 -20.26
CA TRP A 184 2.21 -16.27 -19.26
C TRP A 184 2.28 -15.66 -17.85
N LEU A 185 3.42 -15.06 -17.47
CA LEU A 185 3.58 -14.40 -16.17
C LEU A 185 2.58 -13.24 -16.01
N HIS A 186 2.35 -12.45 -17.07
CA HIS A 186 1.36 -11.38 -17.06
C HIS A 186 -0.06 -11.92 -16.82
N GLU A 187 -0.45 -13.02 -17.48
CA GLU A 187 -1.74 -13.67 -17.28
C GLU A 187 -1.90 -14.21 -15.86
N GLN A 188 -0.87 -14.86 -15.31
CA GLN A 188 -0.89 -15.35 -13.91
C GLN A 188 -1.01 -14.19 -12.93
N PHE A 189 -0.24 -13.11 -13.14
CA PHE A 189 -0.23 -11.96 -12.24
C PHE A 189 -1.52 -11.16 -12.30
N HIS A 190 -2.10 -10.92 -13.48
CA HIS A 190 -3.33 -10.14 -13.62
C HIS A 190 -4.62 -10.96 -13.48
N GLY A 191 -4.55 -12.28 -13.67
CA GLY A 191 -5.64 -13.20 -13.47
C GLY A 191 -5.90 -13.45 -11.98
N GLU A 192 -5.48 -14.61 -11.49
CA GLU A 192 -5.85 -15.11 -10.15
C GLU A 192 -5.30 -14.24 -9.01
N ALA A 193 -4.12 -13.64 -9.18
CA ALA A 193 -3.45 -12.90 -8.10
C ALA A 193 -3.65 -11.37 -8.16
N GLY A 194 -4.04 -10.82 -9.31
CA GLY A 194 -3.91 -9.39 -9.60
C GLY A 194 -4.84 -8.50 -8.79
N ALA A 195 -6.04 -9.02 -8.49
CA ALA A 195 -6.95 -8.37 -7.55
C ALA A 195 -6.31 -8.24 -6.18
N GLY A 196 -5.64 -9.31 -5.72
CA GLY A 196 -4.85 -9.40 -4.49
C GLY A 196 -3.92 -8.21 -4.28
N PHE A 197 -3.14 -7.91 -5.31
CA PHE A 197 -2.15 -6.83 -5.26
C PHE A 197 -2.82 -5.45 -5.19
N ARG A 198 -3.88 -5.18 -5.96
CA ARG A 198 -4.45 -3.81 -6.05
C ARG A 198 -5.58 -3.51 -5.08
N GLY A 199 -6.17 -4.51 -4.44
CA GLY A 199 -7.31 -4.34 -3.56
C GLY A 199 -6.99 -4.47 -2.07
N ASP A 200 -8.05 -4.29 -1.28
CA ASP A 200 -8.14 -4.64 0.14
C ASP A 200 -8.25 -6.17 0.28
N HIS A 201 -7.18 -6.85 -0.10
CA HIS A 201 -7.03 -8.28 0.12
C HIS A 201 -6.23 -8.46 1.41
N GLY A 202 -6.49 -9.57 2.10
CA GLY A 202 -5.89 -9.87 3.40
C GLY A 202 -4.36 -9.96 3.35
N ALA A 203 -3.78 -10.38 4.47
CA ALA A 203 -2.33 -10.48 4.59
C ALA A 203 -1.74 -11.54 3.64
N GLU A 204 -0.43 -11.43 3.39
CA GLU A 204 0.41 -12.43 2.71
C GLU A 204 0.11 -12.65 1.22
N VAL A 205 -0.40 -11.63 0.51
CA VAL A 205 -0.66 -11.71 -0.93
C VAL A 205 0.60 -12.06 -1.71
N GLY A 206 1.71 -11.37 -1.45
CA GLY A 206 3.00 -11.61 -2.12
C GLY A 206 3.49 -13.04 -1.90
N ARG A 207 3.49 -13.49 -0.64
CA ARG A 207 3.88 -14.84 -0.26
C ARG A 207 3.03 -15.92 -0.91
N THR A 208 1.71 -15.75 -0.90
CA THR A 208 0.76 -16.70 -1.49
C THR A 208 1.00 -16.84 -2.99
N PHE A 209 1.21 -15.72 -3.68
CA PHE A 209 1.57 -15.73 -5.10
C PHE A 209 2.87 -16.48 -5.38
N MET A 210 3.93 -16.23 -4.59
CA MET A 210 5.20 -16.93 -4.75
C MET A 210 5.09 -18.44 -4.49
N ARG A 211 4.34 -18.85 -3.46
CA ARG A 211 4.07 -20.28 -3.20
C ARG A 211 3.32 -20.94 -4.35
N HIS A 212 2.34 -20.25 -4.91
CA HIS A 212 1.60 -20.74 -6.08
C HIS A 212 2.53 -20.96 -7.28
N LEU A 213 3.40 -20.00 -7.59
CA LEU A 213 4.37 -20.16 -8.69
C LEU A 213 5.34 -21.32 -8.46
N LEU A 214 5.87 -21.47 -7.24
CA LEU A 214 6.78 -22.57 -6.92
C LEU A 214 6.09 -23.95 -6.99
N ALA A 215 4.82 -24.03 -6.61
CA ALA A 215 4.04 -25.27 -6.67
C ALA A 215 3.52 -25.61 -8.08
N ALA A 216 3.56 -24.66 -9.02
CA ALA A 216 3.05 -24.86 -10.37
C ALA A 216 3.97 -25.78 -11.19
N VAL A 217 3.35 -26.64 -12.00
CA VAL A 217 4.07 -27.53 -12.92
C VAL A 217 4.48 -26.79 -14.20
N PRO A 218 5.53 -27.23 -14.92
CA PRO A 218 5.88 -26.68 -16.22
C PRO A 218 4.72 -26.72 -17.21
N VAL A 219 4.53 -25.64 -17.98
CA VAL A 219 3.41 -25.50 -18.92
C VAL A 219 3.91 -25.20 -20.33
N ILE A 220 3.26 -25.75 -21.34
CA ILE A 220 3.54 -25.43 -22.74
C ILE A 220 2.66 -24.26 -23.16
N VAL A 221 3.29 -23.14 -23.52
CA VAL A 221 2.61 -21.92 -23.97
C VAL A 221 2.81 -21.77 -25.47
N THR A 222 1.71 -21.59 -26.20
CA THR A 222 1.71 -21.44 -27.66
C THR A 222 1.37 -20.03 -28.08
N ALA A 223 2.03 -19.54 -29.12
CA ALA A 223 1.70 -18.25 -29.74
C ALA A 223 0.47 -18.41 -30.64
N THR A 224 -0.64 -17.76 -30.28
CA THR A 224 -1.91 -17.84 -31.01
C THR A 224 -2.01 -16.85 -32.19
N ALA A 225 -1.22 -15.78 -32.19
CA ALA A 225 -1.24 -14.76 -33.26
C ALA A 225 0.11 -14.03 -33.42
N GLY A 226 0.32 -13.43 -34.60
CA GLY A 226 1.47 -12.57 -34.90
C GLY A 226 2.70 -13.29 -35.49
N ALA A 227 3.82 -12.57 -35.56
CA ALA A 227 5.10 -13.11 -36.02
C ALA A 227 5.59 -14.20 -35.03
N GLY A 228 5.42 -15.47 -35.41
CA GLY A 228 5.68 -16.62 -34.55
C GLY A 228 4.44 -17.43 -34.16
N ALA A 229 3.30 -17.23 -34.80
CA ALA A 229 2.13 -18.11 -34.63
C ALA A 229 2.52 -19.59 -34.78
N GLY A 230 2.09 -20.43 -33.84
CA GLY A 230 2.46 -21.84 -33.77
C GLY A 230 3.78 -22.14 -33.05
N ALA A 231 4.57 -21.13 -32.67
CA ALA A 231 5.70 -21.34 -31.77
C ALA A 231 5.19 -21.77 -30.39
N ALA A 232 5.75 -22.86 -29.87
CA ALA A 232 5.49 -23.37 -28.54
C ALA A 232 6.76 -23.24 -27.69
N THR A 233 6.61 -22.88 -26.42
CA THR A 233 7.72 -22.91 -25.46
C THR A 233 7.27 -23.59 -24.18
N LEU A 234 8.18 -24.34 -23.57
CA LEU A 234 7.98 -24.85 -22.21
C LEU A 234 8.38 -23.75 -21.24
N VAL A 235 7.42 -23.26 -20.47
CA VAL A 235 7.66 -22.31 -19.38
C VAL A 235 7.79 -23.12 -18.09
N ASP A 236 8.86 -22.88 -17.36
CA ASP A 236 9.06 -23.41 -16.02
C ASP A 236 8.71 -22.32 -14.98
N PRO A 237 7.56 -22.44 -14.28
CA PRO A 237 7.17 -21.50 -13.22
C PRO A 237 8.22 -21.34 -12.12
N HIS A 238 9.00 -22.38 -11.83
CA HIS A 238 10.03 -22.34 -10.81
C HIS A 238 11.20 -21.43 -11.22
N ASP A 239 11.66 -21.49 -12.48
CA ASP A 239 12.65 -20.54 -13.02
C ASP A 239 12.12 -19.10 -12.96
N VAL A 240 10.85 -18.89 -13.32
CA VAL A 240 10.23 -17.55 -13.25
C VAL A 240 10.16 -17.06 -11.79
N ALA A 241 9.77 -17.92 -10.84
CA ALA A 241 9.74 -17.59 -9.42
C ALA A 241 11.13 -17.20 -8.90
N GLN A 242 12.19 -17.93 -9.26
CA GLN A 242 13.56 -17.60 -8.89
C GLN A 242 14.01 -16.25 -9.45
N ARG A 243 13.67 -15.93 -10.71
CA ARG A 243 13.93 -14.60 -11.29
C ARG A 243 13.21 -13.49 -10.53
N ILE A 244 11.95 -13.73 -10.13
CA ILE A 244 11.18 -12.78 -9.31
C ILE A 244 11.85 -12.60 -7.93
N MET A 245 12.27 -13.68 -7.26
CA MET A 245 12.97 -13.58 -5.97
C MET A 245 14.26 -12.76 -6.07
N ALA A 246 15.06 -12.98 -7.10
CA ALA A 246 16.27 -12.20 -7.34
C ALA A 246 15.96 -10.71 -7.56
N GLU A 247 14.89 -10.39 -8.31
CA GLU A 247 14.49 -9.00 -8.50
C GLU A 247 13.81 -8.38 -7.26
N ARG A 248 13.13 -9.18 -6.42
CA ARG A 248 12.61 -8.76 -5.11
C ARG A 248 13.76 -8.26 -4.23
N GLN A 249 14.84 -9.03 -4.14
CA GLN A 249 16.04 -8.65 -3.38
C GLN A 249 16.64 -7.34 -3.91
N ARG A 250 16.85 -7.22 -5.22
CA ARG A 250 17.37 -5.98 -5.82
C ARG A 250 16.45 -4.78 -5.61
N ALA A 251 15.13 -4.98 -5.68
CA ALA A 251 14.17 -3.93 -5.42
C ALA A 251 14.23 -3.48 -3.95
N ALA A 252 14.32 -4.44 -3.02
CA ALA A 252 14.46 -4.17 -1.60
C ALA A 252 15.73 -3.37 -1.29
N GLU A 253 16.88 -3.76 -1.83
CA GLU A 253 18.16 -3.04 -1.67
C GLU A 253 18.07 -1.60 -2.20
N ARG A 254 17.50 -1.41 -3.41
CA ARG A 254 17.32 -0.07 -3.99
C ARG A 254 16.39 0.81 -3.16
N TRP A 255 15.30 0.23 -2.64
CA TRP A 255 14.33 0.98 -1.84
C TRP A 255 14.89 1.32 -0.47
N ALA A 256 15.61 0.41 0.18
CA ALA A 256 16.30 0.67 1.43
C ALA A 256 17.29 1.84 1.28
N ALA A 257 18.09 1.83 0.20
CA ALA A 257 18.99 2.95 -0.10
C ALA A 257 18.24 4.27 -0.38
N GLY A 258 17.09 4.24 -1.04
CA GLY A 258 16.28 5.45 -1.26
C GLY A 258 15.61 5.99 0.01
N LEU A 259 15.26 5.11 0.95
CA LEU A 259 14.59 5.49 2.20
C LEU A 259 15.51 6.19 3.19
N THR A 260 16.84 5.97 3.12
CA THR A 260 17.80 6.69 3.98
C THR A 260 17.82 8.20 3.72
N ASP A 261 17.42 8.63 2.53
CA ASP A 261 17.36 10.06 2.14
C ASP A 261 16.04 10.75 2.54
N THR A 262 15.14 10.04 3.24
CA THR A 262 13.82 10.55 3.65
C THR A 262 13.88 11.90 4.39
N PRO A 263 14.76 12.10 5.40
CA PRO A 263 14.88 13.39 6.09
C PRO A 263 15.28 14.54 5.15
N GLN A 264 16.20 14.30 4.21
CA GLN A 264 16.66 15.29 3.23
C GLN A 264 15.54 15.68 2.27
N ILE A 265 14.71 14.71 1.86
CA ILE A 265 13.51 14.96 1.05
C ILE A 265 12.54 15.89 1.80
N HIS A 266 12.31 15.66 3.10
CA HIS A 266 11.43 16.53 3.91
C HIS A 266 11.96 17.97 4.02
N VAL A 267 13.27 18.13 4.22
CA VAL A 267 13.92 19.45 4.21
C VAL A 267 13.72 20.13 2.86
N ALA A 268 13.89 19.41 1.75
CA ALA A 268 13.68 19.95 0.41
C ALA A 268 12.23 20.43 0.21
N TRP A 269 11.23 19.68 0.69
CA TRP A 269 9.82 20.10 0.65
C TRP A 269 9.56 21.36 1.47
N ALA A 270 10.13 21.45 2.67
CA ALA A 270 9.99 22.63 3.52
C ALA A 270 10.60 23.88 2.87
N VAL A 271 11.80 23.75 2.28
CA VAL A 271 12.46 24.84 1.56
C VAL A 271 11.64 25.29 0.35
N ALA A 272 11.09 24.35 -0.42
CA ALA A 272 10.23 24.67 -1.57
C ALA A 272 8.96 25.42 -1.14
N LEU A 273 8.32 24.99 -0.04
CA LEU A 273 7.16 25.66 0.53
C LEU A 273 7.48 27.09 0.98
N LEU A 274 8.58 27.28 1.72
CA LEU A 274 9.01 28.60 2.20
C LEU A 274 9.28 29.56 1.04
N ARG A 275 9.97 29.09 -0.02
CA ARG A 275 10.21 29.88 -1.24
C ARG A 275 8.91 30.31 -1.90
N ALA A 276 7.93 29.40 -2.01
CA ALA A 276 6.62 29.73 -2.58
C ALA A 276 5.87 30.78 -1.75
N CYS A 277 5.93 30.70 -0.42
CA CYS A 277 5.31 31.70 0.47
C CYS A 277 5.97 33.08 0.34
N LEU A 278 7.30 33.13 0.24
CA LEU A 278 8.05 34.38 0.09
C LEU A 278 7.84 35.05 -1.28
N ALA A 279 7.62 34.27 -2.33
CA ALA A 279 7.35 34.79 -3.67
C ALA A 279 5.94 35.43 -3.79
N HIS A 280 4.97 35.00 -2.96
CA HIS A 280 3.57 35.45 -3.04
C HIS A 280 3.01 35.90 -1.67
N PRO A 281 3.55 36.97 -1.05
CA PRO A 281 3.18 37.39 0.30
C PRO A 281 1.73 37.90 0.42
N ALA A 282 1.09 38.30 -0.68
CA ALA A 282 -0.28 38.79 -0.70
C ALA A 282 -1.33 37.66 -0.57
N ALA A 283 -1.06 36.48 -1.12
CA ALA A 283 -1.95 35.32 -1.04
C ALA A 283 -2.06 34.76 0.39
N ALA A 284 -1.05 34.99 1.24
CA ALA A 284 -1.05 34.59 2.64
C ALA A 284 -2.00 35.42 3.53
N ARG A 285 -2.42 36.62 3.07
CA ARG A 285 -3.30 37.52 3.84
C ARG A 285 -4.77 37.46 3.43
N SER A 286 -5.06 36.95 2.24
CA SER A 286 -6.42 36.88 1.67
C SER A 286 -7.16 35.59 2.01
N GLY A 287 -6.74 34.86 3.06
CA GLY A 287 -7.52 33.77 3.64
C GLY A 287 -8.82 34.30 4.25
N SER A 288 -9.80 34.55 3.39
CA SER A 288 -11.19 34.80 3.67
C SER A 288 -11.72 33.80 4.70
N GLY A 289 -12.67 34.25 5.52
CA GLY A 289 -13.21 33.54 6.68
C GLY A 289 -13.62 32.08 6.43
N PRO A 290 -13.89 31.34 7.52
CA PRO A 290 -14.05 29.88 7.51
C PRO A 290 -15.00 29.44 6.40
N ALA A 291 -14.47 28.78 5.38
CA ALA A 291 -15.27 28.15 4.35
C ALA A 291 -16.08 27.03 5.02
N GLU A 292 -17.38 27.22 5.16
CA GLU A 292 -18.30 26.20 5.65
C GLU A 292 -18.39 25.09 4.59
N HIS A 293 -17.54 24.07 4.72
CA HIS A 293 -17.67 22.86 3.91
C HIS A 293 -18.84 22.03 4.44
N GLN A 294 -20.02 22.26 3.86
CA GLN A 294 -21.15 21.35 4.01
C GLN A 294 -20.83 20.05 3.24
N HIS A 295 -20.27 19.06 3.92
CA HIS A 295 -20.30 17.70 3.42
C HIS A 295 -21.74 17.20 3.50
N GLY A 296 -22.44 17.23 2.37
CA GLY A 296 -23.70 16.51 2.18
C GLY A 296 -23.41 15.01 2.29
N GLY A 297 -23.39 14.51 3.52
CA GLY A 297 -23.36 13.08 3.80
C GLY A 297 -24.67 12.49 3.33
N ASP A 298 -24.69 11.96 2.11
CA ASP A 298 -25.77 11.09 1.66
C ASP A 298 -25.66 9.81 2.47
N ALA A 299 -26.58 9.64 3.42
CA ALA A 299 -26.70 8.45 4.25
C ALA A 299 -27.26 7.30 3.38
N GLY A 300 -26.46 6.83 2.43
CA GLY A 300 -26.74 5.68 1.60
C GLY A 300 -26.51 4.38 2.37
N ARG A 301 -27.61 3.86 2.94
CA ARG A 301 -27.95 2.47 3.31
C ARG A 301 -26.90 1.56 3.94
#